data_AF-A0A1B9B4I7-F1
#
_entry.id   AF-A0A1B9B4I7-F1
#
_cell.length_a   1.000
_cell.length_b   1.000
_cell.length_c   1.000
_cell.angle_alpha   90.00
_cell.angle_beta   90.00
_cell.angle_gamma   90.00
#
_symmetry.space_group_name_H-M   'P 1'
#
loop_
_entity.id
_entity.type
_entity.pdbx_description
1 polymer ?
#
loop_
_entity_poly.entity_id
_entity_poly.type
_entity_poly.pdbx_seq_one_letter_code
_entity_poly.pdbx_strand_id
1 'polypeptide(L)'
;MVGSACKKEEDIFVKDYIVRFLIAGIMAVCVSLLIIGGSQARASEMNDNSEWVLPTDGIITDVFGTRGGTHKGIDIAGELGVPVIAVNDGTVTKSYLSVSYGNVILVKHQNGFESVYAHLDKRLVNEGAPVKKGQKIGTMGNTGYSTGVHLHFELHKNEWTFKKENAMNPESMLGKIEIGEYMAAVPITNHHKESIEAGANLNRSDQAFHVVAAGETLWKIAHMHNLSVKQLMKLNKLNETVIHPGDELVIKNDIEQAAKELAISAASK
;
A
#
# COMPACT_ATOMS: atom_id res chain seq x y z
N MET A 1 60.93 -69.87 -11.93
CA MET A 1 60.70 -68.40 -11.90
C MET A 1 59.31 -68.10 -12.45
N VAL A 2 58.23 -68.19 -11.66
CA VAL A 2 56.84 -67.94 -12.15
C VAL A 2 55.99 -67.14 -11.13
N GLY A 3 56.60 -66.47 -10.15
CA GLY A 3 55.87 -65.82 -9.04
C GLY A 3 55.72 -64.29 -9.12
N SER A 4 56.35 -63.62 -10.09
CA SER A 4 56.49 -62.15 -10.08
C SER A 4 55.55 -61.42 -11.05
N ALA A 5 54.95 -62.12 -12.01
CA ALA A 5 54.02 -61.52 -12.98
C ALA A 5 52.58 -61.42 -12.45
N CYS A 6 52.12 -62.39 -11.66
CA CYS A 6 50.73 -62.48 -11.20
C CYS A 6 50.33 -61.40 -10.17
N LYS A 7 51.27 -60.92 -9.34
CA LYS A 7 51.00 -59.80 -8.39
C LYS A 7 50.84 -58.43 -9.07
N LYS A 8 51.47 -58.22 -10.22
CA LYS A 8 51.42 -56.92 -10.92
C LYS A 8 50.06 -56.65 -11.57
N GLU A 9 49.32 -57.68 -11.95
CA GLU A 9 47.99 -57.54 -12.56
C GLU A 9 46.91 -57.20 -11.51
N GLU A 10 46.99 -57.77 -10.30
CA GLU A 10 46.07 -57.45 -9.20
C GLU A 10 46.26 -56.01 -8.69
N ASP A 11 47.51 -55.54 -8.57
CA ASP A 11 47.83 -54.18 -8.13
C ASP A 11 47.32 -53.10 -9.11
N ILE A 12 47.32 -53.38 -10.42
CA ILE A 12 46.78 -52.48 -11.45
C ILE A 12 45.26 -52.38 -11.32
N PHE A 13 44.58 -53.50 -11.06
CA PHE A 13 43.12 -53.55 -10.95
C PHE A 13 42.62 -52.80 -9.71
N VAL A 14 43.29 -52.97 -8.56
CA VAL A 14 42.96 -52.28 -7.32
C VAL A 14 43.20 -50.77 -7.45
N LYS A 15 44.29 -50.36 -8.10
CA LYS A 15 44.59 -48.94 -8.33
C LYS A 15 43.57 -48.27 -9.24
N ASP A 16 43.08 -48.97 -10.27
CA ASP A 16 42.06 -48.44 -11.19
C ASP A 16 40.69 -48.27 -10.51
N TYR A 17 40.33 -49.20 -9.62
CA TYR A 17 39.13 -49.09 -8.80
C TYR A 17 39.19 -47.92 -7.81
N ILE A 18 40.34 -47.71 -7.16
CA ILE A 18 40.54 -46.58 -6.24
C ILE A 18 40.42 -45.24 -6.98
N VAL A 19 41.01 -45.13 -8.18
CA VAL A 19 40.93 -43.91 -8.99
C VAL A 19 39.48 -43.62 -9.41
N ARG A 20 38.73 -44.64 -9.84
CA ARG A 20 37.30 -44.48 -10.21
C ARG A 20 36.44 -44.06 -9.01
N PHE A 21 36.71 -44.61 -7.83
CA PHE A 21 35.99 -44.26 -6.61
C PHE A 21 36.28 -42.82 -6.16
N LEU A 22 37.53 -42.37 -6.28
CA LEU A 22 37.91 -40.99 -5.97
C LEU A 22 37.27 -39.98 -6.92
N ILE A 23 37.22 -40.28 -8.22
CA ILE A 23 36.54 -39.41 -9.21
C ILE A 23 35.05 -39.31 -8.91
N ALA A 24 34.38 -40.42 -8.59
CA ALA A 24 32.97 -40.43 -8.22
C ALA A 24 32.70 -39.61 -6.95
N GLY A 25 33.57 -39.70 -5.95
CA GLY A 25 33.47 -38.90 -4.71
C GLY A 25 33.61 -37.40 -4.96
N ILE A 26 34.58 -36.98 -5.77
CA ILE A 26 34.79 -35.56 -6.12
C ILE A 26 33.59 -35.02 -6.91
N MET A 27 33.07 -35.79 -7.88
CA MET A 27 31.89 -35.39 -8.66
C MET A 27 30.65 -35.24 -7.78
N ALA A 28 30.42 -36.14 -6.81
CA ALA A 28 29.30 -36.05 -5.88
C ALA A 28 29.39 -34.81 -4.98
N VAL A 29 30.59 -34.44 -4.53
CA VAL A 29 30.83 -33.22 -3.75
C VAL A 29 30.58 -31.97 -4.60
N CYS A 30 31.08 -31.93 -5.83
CA CYS A 30 30.86 -30.81 -6.75
C CYS A 30 29.37 -30.60 -7.07
N VAL A 31 28.62 -31.68 -7.31
CA VAL A 31 27.16 -31.61 -7.54
C VAL A 31 26.42 -31.14 -6.29
N SER A 32 26.84 -31.60 -5.11
CA SER A 32 26.25 -31.16 -3.84
C SER A 32 26.49 -29.66 -3.58
N LEU A 33 27.68 -29.16 -3.90
CA LEU A 33 28.02 -27.73 -3.78
C LEU A 33 27.21 -26.85 -4.75
N LEU A 34 26.89 -27.34 -5.94
CA LEU A 34 26.03 -26.61 -6.90
C LEU A 34 24.58 -26.45 -6.39
N ILE A 35 24.09 -27.40 -5.59
CA ILE A 35 22.72 -27.33 -5.03
C ILE A 35 22.68 -26.40 -3.80
N ILE A 36 23.77 -26.32 -3.03
CA ILE A 36 23.86 -25.44 -1.84
C ILE A 36 24.16 -23.98 -2.24
N GLY A 37 24.80 -23.74 -3.38
CA GLY A 37 25.12 -22.41 -3.92
C GLY A 37 23.99 -21.72 -4.69
N GLY A 38 22.85 -22.39 -4.89
CA GLY A 38 21.65 -21.79 -5.45
C GLY A 38 20.95 -20.89 -4.42
N SER A 39 21.60 -19.80 -4.00
CA SER A 39 20.88 -18.68 -3.41
C SER A 39 19.85 -18.25 -4.44
N GLN A 40 18.58 -18.54 -4.14
CA GLN A 40 17.43 -18.05 -4.87
C GLN A 40 17.56 -16.53 -4.93
N ALA A 41 18.10 -16.01 -6.03
CA ALA A 41 17.90 -14.63 -6.40
C ALA A 41 16.41 -14.52 -6.72
N ARG A 42 15.60 -14.28 -5.67
CA ARG A 42 14.25 -13.80 -5.83
C ARG A 42 14.36 -12.40 -6.43
N ALA A 43 14.39 -12.33 -7.76
CA ALA A 43 13.95 -11.15 -8.46
C ALA A 43 12.47 -10.96 -8.07
N SER A 44 12.22 -10.05 -7.14
CA SER A 44 10.86 -9.58 -6.89
C SER A 44 10.44 -8.80 -8.12
N GLU A 45 9.64 -9.42 -8.99
CA GLU A 45 8.85 -8.69 -9.97
C GLU A 45 7.84 -7.84 -9.21
N MET A 46 8.24 -6.62 -8.85
CA MET A 46 7.35 -5.63 -8.23
C MET A 46 6.44 -5.04 -9.30
N ASN A 47 5.34 -5.71 -9.57
CA ASN A 47 4.11 -5.07 -10.01
C ASN A 47 3.02 -5.44 -9.02
N ASP A 48 3.14 -4.88 -7.81
CA ASP A 48 2.10 -4.99 -6.79
C ASP A 48 1.61 -3.58 -6.42
N ASN A 49 0.74 -3.04 -7.27
CA ASN A 49 -0.01 -1.81 -6.97
C ASN A 49 -0.97 -1.99 -5.75
N SER A 50 -0.93 -3.13 -5.04
CA SER A 50 -1.59 -3.33 -3.74
C SER A 50 -0.69 -2.99 -2.54
N GLU A 51 0.55 -2.56 -2.76
CA GLU A 51 1.55 -2.45 -1.70
C GLU A 51 1.47 -1.13 -0.90
N TRP A 52 0.95 -0.03 -1.45
CA TRP A 52 1.01 1.30 -0.81
C TRP A 52 -0.30 1.66 -0.11
N VAL A 53 -0.22 2.34 1.04
CA VAL A 53 -1.39 2.88 1.76
C VAL A 53 -1.45 4.39 1.65
N LEU A 54 -2.63 4.96 1.85
CA LEU A 54 -2.82 6.40 1.88
C LEU A 54 -2.15 7.01 3.11
N PRO A 55 -1.57 8.22 3.00
CA PRO A 55 -0.73 8.77 4.06
C PRO A 55 -1.50 9.37 5.25
N THR A 56 -2.78 9.70 5.06
CA THR A 56 -3.64 10.31 6.08
C THR A 56 -5.10 10.21 5.69
N ASP A 57 -5.98 10.36 6.68
CA ASP A 57 -7.39 10.62 6.47
C ASP A 57 -7.59 12.10 6.08
N GLY A 58 -8.45 12.41 5.10
CA GLY A 58 -8.78 13.79 4.73
C GLY A 58 -9.27 13.98 3.30
N ILE A 59 -9.57 15.21 2.90
CA ILE A 59 -10.11 15.58 1.58
C ILE A 59 -8.99 16.09 0.67
N ILE A 60 -8.89 15.58 -0.55
CA ILE A 60 -7.98 16.10 -1.56
C ILE A 60 -8.42 17.50 -1.97
N THR A 61 -7.58 18.50 -1.71
CA THR A 61 -7.83 19.90 -2.06
C THR A 61 -7.00 20.37 -3.25
N ASP A 62 -5.86 19.73 -3.51
CA ASP A 62 -5.02 20.05 -4.65
C ASP A 62 -4.27 18.80 -5.13
N VAL A 63 -3.97 18.72 -6.43
CA VAL A 63 -3.35 17.55 -7.06
C VAL A 63 -2.05 17.90 -7.78
N PHE A 64 -1.29 16.88 -8.15
CA PHE A 64 0.01 17.06 -8.80
C PHE A 64 -0.12 17.81 -10.13
N GLY A 65 0.81 18.74 -10.39
CA GLY A 65 0.89 19.46 -11.66
C GLY A 65 -0.05 20.68 -11.77
N THR A 66 -0.85 20.97 -10.76
CA THR A 66 -1.61 22.23 -10.69
C THR A 66 -0.69 23.44 -10.47
N ARG A 67 -1.27 24.64 -10.38
CA ARG A 67 -0.52 25.91 -10.20
C ARG A 67 0.52 26.12 -11.31
N GLY A 68 0.15 25.81 -12.55
CA GLY A 68 1.05 25.88 -13.71
C GLY A 68 2.19 24.86 -13.68
N GLY A 69 1.98 23.67 -13.10
CA GLY A 69 2.99 22.61 -13.01
C GLY A 69 3.94 22.75 -11.81
N THR A 70 3.73 23.74 -10.94
CA THR A 70 4.61 24.01 -9.80
C THR A 70 4.25 23.19 -8.56
N HIS A 71 3.00 22.70 -8.46
CA HIS A 71 2.59 21.81 -7.38
C HIS A 71 3.15 20.39 -7.61
N LYS A 72 4.05 19.94 -6.74
CA LYS A 72 4.80 18.67 -6.89
C LYS A 72 4.29 17.53 -6.01
N GLY A 73 3.06 17.65 -5.53
CA GLY A 73 2.44 16.68 -4.65
C GLY A 73 0.92 16.73 -4.72
N ILE A 74 0.28 16.16 -3.72
CA ILE A 74 -1.15 16.28 -3.43
C ILE A 74 -1.32 16.97 -2.08
N ASP A 75 -2.38 17.75 -1.93
CA ASP A 75 -2.77 18.38 -0.67
C ASP A 75 -4.01 17.67 -0.13
N ILE A 76 -3.92 17.13 1.09
CA ILE A 76 -5.01 16.44 1.78
C ILE A 76 -5.39 17.24 3.03
N ALA A 77 -6.52 17.95 2.97
CA ALA A 77 -7.05 18.74 4.08
C ALA A 77 -7.76 17.87 5.12
N GLY A 78 -7.59 18.21 6.39
CA GLY A 78 -8.19 17.49 7.51
C GLY A 78 -8.14 18.32 8.78
N GLU A 79 -8.41 17.68 9.91
CA GLU A 79 -8.33 18.33 11.22
C GLU A 79 -6.88 18.38 11.73
N LEU A 80 -6.59 19.38 12.57
CA LEU A 80 -5.29 19.50 13.23
C LEU A 80 -5.05 18.26 14.09
N GLY A 81 -3.89 17.62 13.94
CA GLY A 81 -3.52 16.47 14.75
C GLY A 81 -3.89 15.11 14.16
N VAL A 82 -4.62 15.05 13.03
CA VAL A 82 -4.94 13.80 12.33
C VAL A 82 -3.66 12.99 12.08
N PRO A 83 -3.64 11.67 12.33
CA PRO A 83 -2.46 10.85 12.14
C PRO A 83 -1.95 10.86 10.70
N VAL A 84 -0.65 11.08 10.53
CA VAL A 84 0.05 10.87 9.26
C VAL A 84 0.90 9.62 9.38
N ILE A 85 0.74 8.69 8.44
CA ILE A 85 1.35 7.36 8.44
C ILE A 85 2.30 7.18 7.24
N ALA A 86 3.28 6.28 7.39
CA ALA A 86 4.15 5.91 6.29
C ALA A 86 3.39 5.10 5.24
N VAL A 87 3.44 5.53 3.98
CA VAL A 87 2.71 4.89 2.87
C VAL A 87 3.25 3.51 2.51
N ASN A 88 4.51 3.22 2.85
CA ASN A 88 5.15 1.92 2.69
C ASN A 88 6.34 1.78 3.65
N ASP A 89 6.90 0.57 3.77
CA ASP A 89 8.13 0.28 4.51
C ASP A 89 9.29 1.14 3.97
N GLY A 90 10.17 1.59 4.86
CA GLY A 90 11.31 2.41 4.45
C GLY A 90 12.19 2.87 5.60
N THR A 91 13.07 3.82 5.30
CA THR A 91 13.96 4.47 6.25
C THR A 91 13.82 5.97 6.13
N VAL A 92 13.68 6.66 7.26
CA VAL A 92 13.61 8.13 7.31
C VAL A 92 14.95 8.70 6.87
N THR A 93 14.98 9.42 5.75
CA THR A 93 16.19 10.07 5.24
C THR A 93 16.38 11.46 5.82
N LYS A 94 15.30 12.16 6.16
CA LYS A 94 15.32 13.47 6.84
C LYS A 94 14.10 13.64 7.73
N SER A 95 14.27 14.30 8.87
CA SER A 95 13.18 14.72 9.76
C SER A 95 13.55 16.04 10.44
N TYR A 96 13.05 17.17 9.92
CA TYR A 96 13.51 18.49 10.33
C TYR A 96 12.45 19.59 10.14
N LEU A 97 12.75 20.79 10.64
CA LEU A 97 11.94 21.98 10.43
C LEU A 97 12.49 22.75 9.20
N SER A 98 11.67 22.87 8.17
CA SER A 98 11.93 23.64 6.96
C SER A 98 11.13 24.93 6.97
N VAL A 99 11.67 26.01 6.40
CA VAL A 99 10.93 27.27 6.24
C VAL A 99 9.72 27.09 5.33
N SER A 100 9.88 26.40 4.20
CA SER A 100 8.79 26.20 3.24
C SER A 100 7.87 25.04 3.62
N TYR A 101 8.42 23.86 3.88
CA TYR A 101 7.63 22.67 4.20
C TYR A 101 7.15 22.61 5.66
N GLY A 102 7.62 23.50 6.54
CA GLY A 102 7.36 23.37 7.96
C GLY A 102 8.01 22.13 8.55
N ASN A 103 7.33 21.48 9.50
CA ASN A 103 7.78 20.19 9.99
C ASN A 103 7.61 19.15 8.87
N VAL A 104 8.71 18.54 8.46
CA VAL A 104 8.74 17.63 7.31
C VAL A 104 9.48 16.34 7.63
N ILE A 105 8.99 15.23 7.08
CA ILE A 105 9.62 13.91 7.13
C ILE A 105 9.78 13.42 5.69
N LEU A 106 10.95 12.85 5.38
CA LEU A 106 11.23 12.18 4.11
C LEU A 106 11.53 10.70 4.39
N VAL A 107 10.95 9.80 3.61
CA VAL A 107 11.12 8.35 3.77
C VAL A 107 11.54 7.73 2.45
N LYS A 108 12.72 7.11 2.43
CA LYS A 108 13.21 6.32 1.29
C LYS A 108 12.71 4.89 1.41
N HIS A 109 12.11 4.40 0.33
CA HIS A 109 11.52 3.07 0.21
C HIS A 109 12.44 2.12 -0.55
N GLN A 110 12.26 0.82 -0.32
CA GLN A 110 13.12 -0.22 -0.91
C GLN A 110 13.00 -0.33 -2.44
N ASN A 111 11.85 0.08 -2.98
CA ASN A 111 11.56 0.08 -4.41
C ASN A 111 12.10 1.32 -5.15
N GLY A 112 12.97 2.11 -4.52
CA GLY A 112 13.67 3.22 -5.16
C GLY A 112 12.86 4.53 -5.20
N PHE A 113 11.79 4.64 -4.42
CA PHE A 113 11.00 5.88 -4.29
C PHE A 113 11.29 6.58 -2.96
N GLU A 114 11.07 7.88 -2.92
CA GLU A 114 11.10 8.67 -1.69
C GLU A 114 9.78 9.44 -1.53
N SER A 115 9.15 9.32 -0.36
CA SER A 115 7.94 10.06 0.00
C SER A 115 8.26 11.23 0.92
N VAL A 116 7.53 12.33 0.76
CA VAL A 116 7.67 13.57 1.55
C VAL A 116 6.35 13.85 2.25
N TYR A 117 6.40 14.12 3.56
CA TYR A 117 5.24 14.45 4.40
C TYR A 117 5.48 15.81 5.04
N ALA A 118 4.81 16.85 4.54
CA ALA A 118 5.05 18.24 4.92
C ALA A 118 3.86 18.87 5.67
N HIS A 119 4.10 20.08 6.18
CA HIS A 119 3.18 20.90 6.96
C HIS A 119 2.72 20.24 8.27
N LEU A 120 3.47 19.26 8.79
CA LEU A 120 3.11 18.51 9.98
C LEU A 120 3.01 19.41 11.22
N ASP A 121 2.17 19.04 12.18
CA ASP A 121 2.18 19.62 13.52
C ASP A 121 3.34 19.04 14.33
N LYS A 122 3.48 17.71 14.33
CA LYS A 122 4.55 16.99 15.04
C LYS A 122 5.21 15.95 14.14
N ARG A 123 6.53 15.85 14.26
CA ARG A 123 7.32 14.72 13.75
C ARG A 123 7.52 13.71 14.88
N LEU A 124 7.16 12.46 14.65
CA LEU A 124 7.25 11.38 15.65
C LEU A 124 8.40 10.40 15.39
N VAL A 125 9.12 10.60 14.29
CA VAL A 125 10.30 9.80 13.90
C VAL A 125 11.46 10.71 13.54
N ASN A 126 12.68 10.24 13.82
CA ASN A 126 13.93 10.95 13.55
C ASN A 126 14.64 10.39 12.31
N GLU A 127 15.58 11.15 11.79
CA GLU A 127 16.46 10.71 10.71
C GLU A 127 17.17 9.39 11.04
N GLY A 128 17.26 8.49 10.06
CA GLY A 128 17.83 7.15 10.19
C GLY A 128 16.88 6.10 10.75
N ALA A 129 15.70 6.47 11.26
CA ALA A 129 14.75 5.51 11.82
C ALA A 129 14.13 4.62 10.72
N PRO A 130 14.06 3.30 10.91
CA PRO A 130 13.23 2.45 10.07
C PRO A 130 11.75 2.71 10.36
N VAL A 131 10.92 2.68 9.32
CA VAL A 131 9.46 2.79 9.43
C VAL A 131 8.77 1.66 8.69
N LYS A 132 7.62 1.25 9.22
CA LYS A 132 6.74 0.26 8.61
C LYS A 132 5.56 0.93 7.92
N LYS A 133 5.07 0.31 6.85
CA LYS A 133 3.81 0.69 6.22
C LYS A 133 2.71 0.81 7.26
N GLY A 134 1.98 1.92 7.22
CA GLY A 134 0.92 2.24 8.16
C GLY A 134 1.39 2.71 9.54
N GLN A 135 2.70 2.74 9.81
CA GLN A 135 3.23 3.30 11.04
C GLN A 135 2.96 4.79 11.10
N LYS A 136 2.40 5.27 12.21
CA LYS A 136 2.27 6.71 12.46
C LYS A 136 3.64 7.35 12.59
N ILE A 137 3.93 8.31 11.72
CA ILE A 137 5.20 9.04 11.65
C ILE A 137 5.04 10.51 12.06
N GLY A 138 3.83 11.03 12.07
CA GLY A 138 3.55 12.42 12.40
C GLY A 138 2.08 12.69 12.67
N THR A 139 1.76 13.98 12.78
CA THR A 139 0.39 14.49 12.82
C THR A 139 0.22 15.66 11.87
N MET A 140 -0.93 15.74 11.20
CA MET A 140 -1.28 16.81 10.28
C MET A 140 -1.26 18.16 10.98
N GLY A 141 -0.81 19.20 10.29
CA GLY A 141 -0.69 20.54 10.85
C GLY A 141 -0.82 21.64 9.81
N ASN A 142 -0.27 22.80 10.15
CA ASN A 142 -0.28 24.00 9.32
C ASN A 142 1.05 24.78 9.46
N THR A 143 2.17 24.05 9.49
CA THR A 143 3.50 24.67 9.68
C THR A 143 4.18 25.01 8.36
N GLY A 144 5.10 25.98 8.37
CA GLY A 144 5.77 26.44 7.15
C GLY A 144 4.88 27.31 6.27
N TYR A 145 5.07 27.25 4.96
CA TYR A 145 4.28 28.00 3.98
C TYR A 145 3.01 27.24 3.65
N SER A 146 2.03 27.36 4.54
CA SER A 146 0.73 26.72 4.45
C SER A 146 -0.38 27.73 4.77
N THR A 147 -1.50 27.66 4.06
CA THR A 147 -2.65 28.57 4.23
C THR A 147 -3.76 28.00 5.11
N GLY A 148 -3.68 26.72 5.47
CA GLY A 148 -4.66 26.01 6.27
C GLY A 148 -4.18 24.61 6.65
N VAL A 149 -4.88 23.93 7.55
CA VAL A 149 -4.48 22.59 8.02
C VAL A 149 -4.61 21.57 6.90
N HIS A 150 -3.49 20.99 6.47
CA HIS A 150 -3.44 19.92 5.47
C HIS A 150 -2.12 19.15 5.55
N LEU A 151 -2.09 17.97 4.93
CA LEU A 151 -0.87 17.28 4.56
C LEU A 151 -0.52 17.62 3.12
N HIS A 152 0.69 18.15 2.89
CA HIS A 152 1.28 18.16 1.56
C HIS A 152 2.14 16.90 1.39
N PHE A 153 1.74 16.03 0.47
CA PHE A 153 2.39 14.75 0.20
C PHE A 153 3.02 14.73 -1.18
N GLU A 154 4.33 14.45 -1.25
CA GLU A 154 5.03 14.28 -2.52
C GLU A 154 5.57 12.86 -2.66
N LEU A 155 5.72 12.43 -3.91
CA LEU A 155 6.39 11.18 -4.28
C LEU A 155 7.49 11.48 -5.30
N HIS A 156 8.67 10.91 -5.11
CA HIS A 156 9.83 11.12 -5.99
C HIS A 156 10.38 9.79 -6.49
N LYS A 157 10.80 9.75 -7.77
CA LYS A 157 11.59 8.66 -8.35
C LYS A 157 13.04 8.84 -7.92
N ASN A 158 13.58 7.95 -7.10
CA ASN A 158 14.86 8.12 -6.39
C ASN A 158 14.77 9.17 -5.28
N GLU A 159 15.86 9.90 -5.01
CA GLU A 159 15.91 10.92 -3.97
C GLU A 159 15.17 12.21 -4.33
N TRP A 160 14.61 12.84 -3.31
CA TRP A 160 14.16 14.21 -3.31
C TRP A 160 15.34 15.16 -3.55
N THR A 161 15.14 16.13 -4.44
CA THR A 161 16.10 17.21 -4.69
C THR A 161 15.44 18.56 -4.45
N PHE A 162 16.25 19.59 -4.17
CA PHE A 162 15.72 20.94 -3.96
C PHE A 162 14.90 21.47 -5.14
N LYS A 163 15.30 21.09 -6.37
CA LYS A 163 14.58 21.43 -7.61
C LYS A 163 13.39 20.53 -7.89
N LYS A 164 13.19 19.46 -7.11
CA LYS A 164 12.12 18.46 -7.24
C LYS A 164 12.07 17.84 -8.64
N GLU A 165 13.25 17.64 -9.25
CA GLU A 165 13.40 17.11 -10.61
C GLU A 165 12.87 15.67 -10.73
N ASN A 166 12.86 14.95 -9.61
CA ASN A 166 12.42 13.57 -9.49
C ASN A 166 10.94 13.42 -9.09
N ALA A 167 10.20 14.53 -8.92
CA ALA A 167 8.82 14.48 -8.46
C ALA A 167 7.90 13.77 -9.47
N MET A 168 7.02 12.92 -8.96
CA MET A 168 6.07 12.12 -9.71
C MET A 168 4.65 12.38 -9.21
N ASN A 169 3.64 12.11 -10.05
CA ASN A 169 2.25 12.13 -9.62
C ASN A 169 2.00 10.99 -8.60
N PRO A 170 1.63 11.30 -7.34
CA PRO A 170 1.31 10.29 -6.33
C PRO A 170 0.18 9.33 -6.70
N GLU A 171 -0.74 9.74 -7.57
CA GLU A 171 -1.84 8.91 -8.10
C GLU A 171 -1.33 7.60 -8.73
N SER A 172 -0.11 7.62 -9.29
CA SER A 172 0.50 6.42 -9.88
C SER A 172 0.73 5.27 -8.88
N MET A 173 0.84 5.56 -7.59
CA MET A 173 1.06 4.57 -6.52
C MET A 173 -0.12 4.44 -5.56
N LEU A 174 -0.85 5.53 -5.33
CA LEU A 174 -1.93 5.60 -4.35
C LEU A 174 -3.32 5.26 -4.94
N GLY A 175 -3.39 4.98 -6.24
CA GLY A 175 -4.66 4.83 -6.97
C GLY A 175 -5.21 6.18 -7.42
N LYS A 176 -6.40 6.16 -8.03
CA LYS A 176 -7.03 7.37 -8.59
C LYS A 176 -7.26 8.41 -7.50
N ILE A 177 -6.94 9.67 -7.79
CA ILE A 177 -7.06 10.79 -6.86
C ILE A 177 -7.77 11.94 -7.57
N GLU A 178 -8.95 12.33 -7.06
CA GLU A 178 -9.69 13.48 -7.58
C GLU A 178 -9.87 14.57 -6.50
N ILE A 179 -9.87 15.85 -6.92
CA ILE A 179 -10.17 16.96 -6.00
C ILE A 179 -11.59 16.79 -5.44
N GLY A 180 -11.72 16.96 -4.12
CA GLY A 180 -12.95 16.74 -3.37
C GLY A 180 -13.16 15.30 -2.91
N GLU A 181 -12.27 14.38 -3.26
CA GLU A 181 -12.29 12.99 -2.77
C GLU A 181 -11.73 12.90 -1.35
N TYR A 182 -12.40 12.14 -0.48
CA TYR A 182 -11.88 11.86 0.85
C TYR A 182 -11.07 10.56 0.85
N MET A 183 -9.82 10.67 1.26
CA MET A 183 -8.84 9.60 1.41
C MET A 183 -8.90 9.07 2.84
N ALA A 184 -8.77 7.75 3.01
CA ALA A 184 -8.60 7.13 4.32
C ALA A 184 -7.31 6.31 4.37
N ALA A 185 -6.48 6.58 5.36
CA ALA A 185 -5.14 6.02 5.54
C ALA A 185 -5.15 4.51 5.83
N VAL A 186 -6.30 3.92 6.13
CA VAL A 186 -6.43 2.51 6.52
C VAL A 186 -7.07 1.68 5.39
N PRO A 187 -6.37 0.69 4.82
CA PRO A 187 -7.00 -0.39 4.09
C PRO A 187 -7.74 -1.29 5.08
N ILE A 188 -8.98 -1.63 4.74
CA ILE A 188 -9.74 -2.73 5.32
C ILE A 188 -8.79 -3.92 5.48
N THR A 189 -8.52 -4.34 6.72
CA THR A 189 -7.85 -5.61 6.95
C THR A 189 -8.71 -6.70 6.32
N ASN A 190 -8.25 -7.28 5.21
CA ASN A 190 -8.66 -8.60 4.76
C ASN A 190 -8.12 -9.68 5.72
N HIS A 191 -8.37 -9.52 7.03
CA HIS A 191 -8.13 -10.51 8.08
C HIS A 191 -9.44 -11.01 8.74
N HIS A 192 -10.59 -10.74 8.13
CA HIS A 192 -11.89 -11.31 8.54
C HIS A 192 -12.53 -12.22 7.48
N LYS A 193 -11.73 -13.04 6.79
CA LYS A 193 -12.27 -14.11 5.92
C LYS A 193 -11.84 -15.54 6.26
N GLU A 194 -11.07 -15.76 7.33
CA GLU A 194 -10.60 -17.11 7.71
C GLU A 194 -11.01 -17.57 9.13
N SER A 195 -12.06 -16.99 9.72
CA SER A 195 -12.64 -17.54 10.97
C SER A 195 -14.16 -17.48 11.06
N ILE A 196 -14.87 -17.18 9.96
CA ILE A 196 -16.34 -17.32 9.87
C ILE A 196 -16.68 -18.51 8.96
N GLU A 197 -16.07 -19.67 9.24
CA GLU A 197 -16.58 -20.98 8.78
C GLU A 197 -16.65 -21.95 9.96
N ALA A 198 -17.13 -21.47 11.11
CA ALA A 198 -17.53 -22.33 12.22
C ALA A 198 -18.35 -21.53 13.24
N GLY A 199 -19.59 -21.19 12.92
CA GLY A 199 -20.45 -20.52 13.91
C GLY A 199 -21.73 -19.92 13.35
N ALA A 200 -22.66 -20.78 12.97
CA ALA A 200 -24.11 -20.62 13.10
C ALA A 200 -24.74 -19.21 12.91
N ASN A 201 -25.51 -19.09 11.82
CA ASN A 201 -26.85 -18.50 11.76
C ASN A 201 -27.17 -17.37 12.78
N LEU A 202 -27.10 -16.13 12.31
CA LEU A 202 -28.11 -15.13 12.64
C LEU A 202 -28.50 -14.37 11.37
N ASN A 203 -29.77 -14.50 11.01
CA ASN A 203 -30.47 -13.64 10.08
C ASN A 203 -30.16 -12.17 10.39
N ARG A 204 -29.57 -11.45 9.43
CA ARG A 204 -29.69 -10.00 9.32
C ARG A 204 -30.30 -9.70 7.96
N SER A 205 -31.62 -9.73 7.92
CA SER A 205 -32.40 -9.06 6.90
C SER A 205 -32.15 -7.55 6.96
N ASP A 206 -32.32 -6.89 5.81
CA ASP A 206 -32.75 -5.50 5.68
C ASP A 206 -31.88 -4.39 6.30
N GLN A 207 -31.00 -3.80 5.48
CA GLN A 207 -30.75 -2.36 5.61
C GLN A 207 -30.92 -1.71 4.23
N ALA A 208 -32.15 -1.25 3.97
CA ALA A 208 -32.47 -0.39 2.83
C ALA A 208 -32.05 1.08 3.09
N PHE A 209 -31.79 1.45 4.35
CA PHE A 209 -31.46 2.80 4.80
C PHE A 209 -30.44 2.77 5.95
N HIS A 210 -29.67 3.85 6.12
CA HIS A 210 -28.76 4.14 7.24
C HIS A 210 -29.19 5.43 7.93
N VAL A 211 -29.36 5.42 9.26
CA VAL A 211 -29.66 6.62 10.05
C VAL A 211 -28.36 7.26 10.51
N VAL A 212 -28.12 8.51 10.15
CA VAL A 212 -26.91 9.26 10.47
C VAL A 212 -26.80 9.45 11.98
N ALA A 213 -25.73 8.97 12.61
CA ALA A 213 -25.44 9.25 14.02
C ALA A 213 -24.62 10.53 14.21
N ALA A 214 -24.60 11.05 15.45
CA ALA A 214 -23.80 12.21 15.80
C ALA A 214 -22.30 11.96 15.54
N GLY A 215 -21.67 12.84 14.76
CA GLY A 215 -20.27 12.72 14.36
C GLY A 215 -20.02 11.81 13.15
N GLU A 216 -21.07 11.33 12.47
CA GLU A 216 -20.91 10.59 11.22
C GLU A 216 -20.84 11.52 10.01
N THR A 217 -20.03 11.15 9.04
CA THR A 217 -19.87 11.85 7.77
C THR A 217 -20.47 11.02 6.64
N LEU A 218 -20.89 11.69 5.56
CA LEU A 218 -21.37 11.05 4.33
C LEU A 218 -20.40 9.98 3.81
N TRP A 219 -19.10 10.23 3.96
CA TRP A 219 -18.04 9.29 3.62
C TRP A 219 -18.03 8.05 4.53
N LYS A 220 -18.07 8.23 5.86
CA LYS A 220 -18.09 7.09 6.81
C LYS A 220 -19.25 6.15 6.50
N ILE A 221 -20.41 6.72 6.15
CA ILE A 221 -21.62 5.98 5.81
C ILE A 221 -21.49 5.33 4.44
N ALA A 222 -21.05 6.06 3.41
CA ALA A 222 -20.83 5.50 2.08
C ALA A 222 -19.85 4.32 2.14
N HIS A 223 -18.74 4.48 2.86
CA HIS A 223 -17.73 3.44 3.02
C HIS A 223 -18.24 2.23 3.80
N MET A 224 -19.00 2.45 4.88
CA MET A 224 -19.65 1.36 5.64
C MET A 224 -20.52 0.48 4.74
N HIS A 225 -21.14 1.09 3.72
CA HIS A 225 -22.04 0.42 2.78
C HIS A 225 -21.42 0.15 1.40
N ASN A 226 -20.09 0.26 1.28
CA ASN A 226 -19.34 0.00 0.05
C ASN A 226 -19.82 0.85 -1.17
N LEU A 227 -20.16 2.11 -0.92
CA LEU A 227 -20.54 3.13 -1.90
C LEU A 227 -19.48 4.25 -1.93
N SER A 228 -19.32 4.92 -3.07
CA SER A 228 -18.67 6.24 -3.10
C SER A 228 -19.61 7.31 -2.55
N VAL A 229 -19.05 8.39 -2.01
CA VAL A 229 -19.83 9.56 -1.57
C VAL A 229 -20.72 10.07 -2.70
N LYS A 230 -20.21 10.11 -3.94
CA LYS A 230 -20.97 10.51 -5.12
C LYS A 230 -22.14 9.56 -5.42
N GLN A 231 -21.95 8.25 -5.25
CA GLN A 231 -23.05 7.27 -5.39
C GLN A 231 -24.08 7.47 -4.28
N LEU A 232 -23.66 7.62 -3.03
CA LEU A 232 -24.57 7.82 -1.90
C LEU A 232 -25.35 9.14 -2.01
N MET A 233 -24.69 10.23 -2.40
CA MET A 233 -25.32 11.52 -2.68
C MET A 233 -26.31 11.41 -3.85
N LYS A 234 -25.93 10.73 -4.94
CA LYS A 234 -26.82 10.51 -6.09
C LYS A 234 -28.05 9.68 -5.71
N LEU A 235 -27.88 8.66 -4.88
CA LEU A 235 -28.97 7.82 -4.35
C LEU A 235 -29.95 8.65 -3.52
N ASN A 236 -29.43 9.59 -2.74
CA ASN A 236 -30.21 10.40 -1.80
C ASN A 236 -30.57 11.80 -2.32
N LYS A 237 -30.26 12.09 -3.59
CA LYS A 237 -30.49 13.40 -4.24
C LYS A 237 -29.91 14.56 -3.42
N LEU A 238 -28.76 14.33 -2.79
CA LEU A 238 -28.05 15.33 -2.00
C LEU A 238 -27.27 16.25 -2.95
N ASN A 239 -27.45 17.56 -2.78
CA ASN A 239 -26.74 18.58 -3.55
C ASN A 239 -25.44 19.02 -2.87
N GLU A 240 -25.29 18.70 -1.58
CA GLU A 240 -24.17 19.10 -0.72
C GLU A 240 -23.70 17.90 0.12
N THR A 241 -22.49 18.01 0.67
CA THR A 241 -21.87 16.96 1.50
C THR A 241 -22.23 17.06 2.99
N VAL A 242 -23.13 17.98 3.34
CA VAL A 242 -23.59 18.18 4.71
C VAL A 242 -24.75 17.23 4.99
N ILE A 243 -24.63 16.48 6.09
CA ILE A 243 -25.69 15.64 6.67
C ILE A 243 -25.80 15.94 8.16
N HIS A 244 -26.97 15.70 8.72
CA HIS A 244 -27.28 15.95 10.11
C HIS A 244 -27.61 14.65 10.85
N PRO A 245 -27.27 14.54 12.15
CA PRO A 245 -27.69 13.40 12.95
C PRO A 245 -29.21 13.23 12.91
N GLY A 246 -29.66 12.03 12.59
CA GLY A 246 -31.07 11.69 12.37
C GLY A 246 -31.50 11.63 10.91
N ASP A 247 -30.68 12.07 9.95
CA ASP A 247 -30.98 11.91 8.52
C ASP A 247 -31.03 10.41 8.16
N GLU A 248 -31.96 10.03 7.28
CA GLU A 248 -32.04 8.66 6.74
C GLU A 248 -31.48 8.63 5.32
N LEU A 249 -30.41 7.87 5.11
CA LEU A 249 -29.75 7.72 3.82
C LEU A 249 -30.06 6.36 3.21
N VAL A 250 -30.60 6.34 1.99
CA VAL A 250 -30.78 5.15 1.15
C VAL A 250 -29.39 4.60 0.77
N ILE A 251 -29.16 3.33 1.07
CA ILE A 251 -27.86 2.65 0.89
C ILE A 251 -27.91 1.46 -0.08
N LYS A 252 -29.10 1.03 -0.50
CA LYS A 252 -29.28 -0.02 -1.51
C LYS A 252 -30.21 0.49 -2.61
N ASN A 253 -29.79 0.32 -3.86
CA ASN A 253 -30.65 0.57 -5.01
C ASN A 253 -31.13 -0.76 -5.57
N ASP A 254 -32.41 -1.06 -5.40
CA ASP A 254 -33.04 -2.23 -6.03
C ASP A 254 -32.96 -2.19 -7.56
N ILE A 255 -32.58 -1.06 -8.16
CA ILE A 255 -32.45 -0.88 -9.61
C ILE A 255 -31.36 -1.75 -10.24
N GLU A 256 -30.25 -2.06 -9.55
CA GLU A 256 -29.19 -2.90 -10.14
C GLU A 256 -29.51 -4.40 -10.04
N GLN A 257 -30.29 -4.81 -9.03
CA GLN A 257 -30.75 -6.19 -8.87
C GLN A 257 -31.98 -6.47 -9.75
N ALA A 258 -32.94 -5.53 -9.81
CA ALA A 258 -34.10 -5.62 -10.68
C ALA A 258 -33.74 -5.53 -12.17
N ALA A 259 -32.77 -4.68 -12.56
CA ALA A 259 -32.31 -4.63 -13.95
C ALA A 259 -31.57 -5.91 -14.37
N LYS A 260 -30.87 -6.56 -13.44
CA LYS A 260 -30.15 -7.82 -13.70
C LYS A 260 -31.12 -9.01 -13.77
N GLU A 261 -32.15 -9.05 -12.94
CA GLU A 261 -33.21 -10.08 -13.00
C GLU A 261 -34.12 -9.91 -14.23
N LEU A 262 -34.45 -8.67 -14.62
CA LEU A 262 -35.17 -8.38 -15.87
C LEU A 262 -34.34 -8.79 -17.10
N ALA A 263 -33.04 -8.47 -17.12
CA ALA A 263 -32.14 -8.85 -18.22
C ALA A 263 -31.95 -10.37 -18.31
N ILE A 264 -31.91 -11.08 -17.18
CA ILE A 264 -31.79 -12.55 -17.15
C ILE A 264 -33.10 -13.21 -17.63
N SER A 265 -34.27 -12.71 -17.24
CA SER A 265 -35.55 -13.29 -17.69
C SER A 265 -35.86 -13.02 -19.18
N ALA A 266 -35.34 -11.92 -19.73
CA ALA A 266 -35.46 -11.58 -21.15
C ALA A 266 -34.52 -12.39 -22.05
N ALA A 267 -33.44 -12.97 -21.50
CA ALA A 267 -32.51 -13.82 -22.22
C ALA A 267 -32.87 -15.33 -22.17
N SER A 268 -33.88 -15.71 -21.38
CA SER A 268 -34.33 -17.10 -21.21
C SER A 268 -35.71 -17.39 -21.83
N LYS A 269 -36.20 -16.54 -22.74
CA LYS A 269 -37.35 -16.77 -23.62
C LYS A 269 -36.92 -16.62 -25.07
#